data_AF-A0A059FLW2-F1
#
_entry.id   AF-A0A059FLW2-F1
#
_cell.length_a   1.000
_cell.length_b   1.000
_cell.length_c   1.000
_cell.angle_alpha   90.00
_cell.angle_beta   90.00
_cell.angle_gamma   90.00
#
_symmetry.space_group_name_H-M   'P 1'
#
loop_
_entity.id
_entity.type
_entity.pdbx_description
1 polymer ?
#
loop_
_entity_poly.entity_id
_entity_poly.type
_entity_poly.pdbx_seq_one_letter_code
_entity_poly.pdbx_strand_id
1 'polypeptide(L)'
;MSDTVAILAELGVQTKSIKKNWNEARLYETAVASGEARVAKGGALVVETGQHTGRSAKDKFTVRDATTEKTVWWDNNASMTPEQFDALWTDFKAHLAKQDMYSQDLFGGADLDYRLPVTVVTEFAWHSLFIRHLLRLPTTDELSGFKTEFTIINCPSFRADPAKHGCRSETVIAVNFAKRLVLIGGTSYAGETKKSVFTILNYLLPNQGVMPMHCSVNTSDKDDAAIFFGLSGTGKTTLSADASRTLIGDDEHGWSENGLFNFEGGCYAKMIKLSAEAEPEIFATTKQWGTVLENVVMDATTRELDLDSAALAENSRGAYPIEAIPNASLTGRCGQPKNLIMLTADAYGIMPPIAKLTPAQAMYHFLSGYTARVAGTEKGVTEPSATFSTCFGGPFMPRHPSEYGNLLRELIARYNVDCWLVSTGWTGGPYGQGNRMPIKATRALLNAALDGSLNTVEFRKDETFGFLVPVSVPGVDAKILDPRSTWADPAAYDKQAAKLAEEFVENFKKFEAYVDEAVKASAPKPKVTA
;
A
#
# COMPACT_ATOMS: atom_id res chain seq x y z
N MET A 1 -17.88 -31.19 17.45
CA MET A 1 -18.19 -29.83 17.95
C MET A 1 -16.89 -29.20 18.46
N SER A 2 -15.90 -29.03 17.58
CA SER A 2 -14.51 -28.73 17.96
C SER A 2 -14.20 -27.22 17.96
N ASP A 3 -13.64 -26.75 19.08
CA ASP A 3 -12.69 -25.64 19.22
C ASP A 3 -13.03 -24.24 18.70
N THR A 4 -14.24 -23.75 18.99
CA THR A 4 -14.60 -22.34 18.74
C THR A 4 -14.50 -21.43 19.98
N VAL A 5 -14.13 -21.95 21.15
CA VAL A 5 -14.12 -21.17 22.40
C VAL A 5 -12.71 -20.74 22.85
N ALA A 6 -11.64 -21.42 22.43
CA ALA A 6 -10.31 -21.23 23.04
C ALA A 6 -9.70 -19.81 22.87
N ILE A 7 -9.58 -19.27 21.65
CA ILE A 7 -8.79 -18.05 21.41
C ILE A 7 -9.42 -16.80 22.06
N LEU A 8 -10.72 -16.60 21.87
CA LEU A 8 -11.41 -15.47 22.52
C LEU A 8 -11.54 -15.68 24.03
N ALA A 9 -11.69 -16.92 24.52
CA ALA A 9 -11.72 -17.18 25.96
C ALA A 9 -10.38 -16.89 26.64
N GLU A 10 -9.25 -17.17 25.99
CA GLU A 10 -7.91 -16.78 26.49
C GLU A 10 -7.76 -15.27 26.62
N LEU A 11 -8.42 -14.50 25.75
CA LEU A 11 -8.53 -13.04 25.84
C LEU A 11 -9.60 -12.55 26.82
N GLY A 12 -10.33 -13.46 27.48
CA GLY A 12 -11.44 -13.16 28.39
C GLY A 12 -12.68 -12.57 27.70
N VAL A 13 -12.88 -12.90 26.42
CA VAL A 13 -13.96 -12.39 25.56
C VAL A 13 -15.08 -13.43 25.45
N GLN A 14 -16.31 -12.97 25.64
CA GLN A 14 -17.51 -13.73 25.30
C GLN A 14 -18.22 -13.05 24.14
N THR A 15 -18.84 -13.83 23.26
CA THR A 15 -19.68 -13.36 22.15
C THR A 15 -21.02 -14.09 22.19
N LYS A 16 -22.05 -13.55 21.53
CA LYS A 16 -23.35 -14.25 21.43
C LYS A 16 -23.20 -15.54 20.63
N SER A 17 -22.48 -15.47 19.51
CA SER A 17 -22.00 -16.64 18.79
C SER A 17 -20.80 -16.26 17.92
N ILE A 18 -20.01 -17.25 17.51
CA ILE A 18 -18.85 -17.04 16.64
C ILE A 18 -18.77 -18.12 15.54
N LYS A 19 -18.63 -17.66 14.31
CA LYS A 19 -18.55 -18.47 13.10
C LYS A 19 -17.10 -18.56 12.63
N LYS A 20 -16.40 -19.59 13.08
CA LYS A 20 -14.96 -19.76 12.81
C LYS A 20 -14.71 -20.36 11.44
N ASN A 21 -13.79 -19.74 10.70
CA ASN A 21 -13.23 -20.16 9.41
C ASN A 21 -14.33 -20.58 8.43
N TRP A 22 -15.46 -19.86 8.42
CA TRP A 22 -16.47 -20.06 7.41
C TRP A 22 -15.87 -19.77 6.03
N ASN A 23 -16.22 -20.62 5.07
CA ASN A 23 -15.73 -20.51 3.71
C ASN A 23 -16.45 -19.37 2.96
N GLU A 24 -15.93 -19.08 1.76
CA GLU A 24 -16.41 -18.01 0.89
C GLU A 24 -17.93 -18.06 0.65
N ALA A 25 -18.47 -19.23 0.28
CA ALA A 25 -19.89 -19.38 -0.02
C ALA A 25 -20.79 -19.03 1.16
N ARG A 26 -20.47 -19.52 2.37
CA ARG A 26 -21.28 -19.25 3.56
C ARG A 26 -21.23 -17.78 3.95
N LEU A 27 -20.06 -17.14 3.82
CA LEU A 27 -19.91 -15.72 4.10
C LEU A 27 -20.67 -14.87 3.07
N TYR A 28 -20.58 -15.22 1.79
CA TYR A 28 -21.30 -14.58 0.69
C TYR A 28 -22.82 -14.65 0.91
N GLU A 29 -23.37 -15.85 1.13
CA GLU A 29 -24.79 -16.07 1.37
C GLU A 29 -25.27 -15.28 2.59
N THR A 30 -24.47 -15.28 3.66
CA THR A 30 -24.82 -14.58 4.90
C THR A 30 -24.81 -13.06 4.71
N ALA A 31 -23.81 -12.51 4.04
CA ALA A 31 -23.72 -11.06 3.77
C ALA A 31 -24.92 -10.57 2.94
N VAL A 32 -25.41 -11.37 2.00
CA VAL A 32 -26.62 -11.05 1.23
C VAL A 32 -27.87 -11.20 2.10
N ALA A 33 -27.99 -12.30 2.84
CA ALA A 33 -29.17 -12.59 3.65
C ALA A 33 -29.36 -11.62 4.83
N SER A 34 -28.27 -11.10 5.40
CA SER A 34 -28.28 -10.11 6.48
C SER A 34 -28.43 -8.67 5.98
N GLY A 35 -28.45 -8.45 4.65
CA GLY A 35 -28.57 -7.12 4.05
C GLY A 35 -27.28 -6.30 4.13
N GLU A 36 -26.15 -6.90 4.48
CA GLU A 36 -24.84 -6.25 4.48
C GLU A 36 -24.32 -5.93 3.07
N ALA A 37 -24.71 -6.75 2.09
CA ALA A 37 -24.26 -6.64 0.70
C ALA A 37 -25.39 -6.84 -0.30
N ARG A 38 -25.21 -6.30 -1.51
CA ARG A 38 -26.09 -6.53 -2.67
C ARG A 38 -25.32 -7.25 -3.76
N VAL A 39 -26.00 -8.02 -4.59
CA VAL A 39 -25.35 -8.77 -5.68
C VAL A 39 -25.42 -7.98 -7.00
N ALA A 40 -24.26 -7.74 -7.60
CA ALA A 40 -24.14 -7.17 -8.94
C ALA A 40 -24.33 -8.22 -10.03
N LYS A 41 -24.61 -7.77 -11.25
CA LYS A 41 -24.62 -8.63 -12.44
C LYS A 41 -23.23 -9.28 -12.60
N GLY A 42 -23.19 -10.61 -12.64
CA GLY A 42 -21.95 -11.39 -12.65
C GLY A 42 -21.58 -12.01 -11.29
N GLY A 43 -22.20 -11.57 -10.19
CA GLY A 43 -22.10 -12.23 -8.90
C GLY A 43 -21.18 -11.56 -7.89
N ALA A 44 -20.51 -10.46 -8.23
CA ALA A 44 -19.76 -9.67 -7.25
C ALA A 44 -20.71 -9.07 -6.18
N LEU A 45 -20.23 -8.96 -4.94
CA LEU A 45 -20.92 -8.28 -3.86
C LEU A 45 -20.60 -6.78 -3.88
N VAL A 46 -21.62 -5.94 -3.82
CA VAL A 46 -21.49 -4.49 -3.66
C VAL A 46 -21.86 -4.13 -2.23
N VAL A 47 -20.95 -3.44 -1.54
CA VAL A 47 -21.09 -2.98 -0.15
C VAL A 47 -20.87 -1.48 -0.06
N GLU A 48 -21.50 -0.84 0.91
CA GLU A 48 -21.35 0.59 1.20
C GLU A 48 -20.80 0.77 2.61
N THR A 49 -19.76 1.61 2.74
CA THR A 49 -19.08 1.81 4.04
C THR A 49 -19.49 3.12 4.73
N GLY A 50 -20.50 3.80 4.18
CA GLY A 50 -21.06 5.02 4.74
C GLY A 50 -20.06 6.18 4.76
N GLN A 51 -19.92 6.83 5.91
CA GLN A 51 -19.08 8.02 6.06
C GLN A 51 -17.60 7.76 5.78
N HIS A 52 -17.11 6.55 6.06
CA HIS A 52 -15.70 6.20 5.92
C HIS A 52 -15.48 5.43 4.61
N THR A 53 -15.19 6.16 3.53
CA THR A 53 -14.86 5.59 2.20
C THR A 53 -13.35 5.48 1.96
N GLY A 54 -12.57 5.61 3.04
CA GLY A 54 -11.12 5.57 3.06
C GLY A 54 -10.61 5.53 4.49
N ARG A 55 -9.28 5.56 4.66
CA ARG A 55 -8.66 5.44 5.98
C ARG A 55 -8.95 6.63 6.90
N SER A 56 -9.17 6.34 8.17
CA SER A 56 -9.27 7.31 9.26
C SER A 56 -7.90 7.49 9.94
N ALA A 57 -6.91 7.98 9.18
CA ALA A 57 -5.51 7.99 9.62
C ALA A 57 -5.26 8.72 10.96
N LYS A 58 -6.08 9.74 11.28
CA LYS A 58 -6.01 10.50 12.55
C LYS A 58 -6.68 9.80 13.74
N ASP A 59 -7.37 8.70 13.49
CA ASP A 59 -8.07 7.89 14.50
C ASP A 59 -7.34 6.57 14.78
N LYS A 60 -6.12 6.40 14.23
CA LYS A 60 -5.22 5.29 14.53
C LYS A 60 -4.27 5.64 15.67
N PHE A 61 -4.19 4.78 16.68
CA PHE A 61 -3.38 4.95 17.87
C PHE A 61 -2.53 3.70 18.12
N THR A 62 -1.31 3.90 18.62
CA THR A 62 -0.47 2.82 19.16
C THR A 62 -0.34 3.00 20.66
N VAL A 63 -0.52 1.91 21.41
CA VAL A 63 -0.32 1.94 22.87
C VAL A 63 1.14 2.28 23.17
N ARG A 64 1.36 3.31 23.97
CA ARG A 64 2.68 3.77 24.40
C ARG A 64 3.01 3.16 25.77
N ASP A 65 3.80 2.08 25.73
CA ASP A 65 4.24 1.27 26.86
C ASP A 65 5.74 0.99 26.78
N ALA A 66 6.29 0.18 27.69
CA ALA A 66 7.72 -0.14 27.68
C ALA A 66 8.19 -0.87 26.40
N THR A 67 7.30 -1.54 25.67
CA THR A 67 7.62 -2.25 24.41
C THR A 67 7.80 -1.28 23.26
N THR A 68 7.05 -0.18 23.28
CA THR A 68 6.86 0.74 22.14
C THR A 68 7.52 2.09 22.35
N GLU A 69 7.77 2.50 23.60
CA GLU A 69 8.29 3.82 23.99
C GLU A 69 9.49 4.27 23.15
N LYS A 70 10.43 3.36 22.89
CA LYS A 70 11.70 3.65 22.19
C LYS A 70 11.77 3.11 20.77
N THR A 71 10.77 2.34 20.33
CA THR A 71 10.78 1.64 19.03
C THR A 71 9.76 2.23 18.06
N VAL A 72 8.71 2.88 18.57
CA VAL A 72 7.72 3.59 17.75
C VAL A 72 8.18 5.03 17.51
N TRP A 73 8.03 5.48 16.26
CA TRP A 73 8.28 6.86 15.87
C TRP A 73 7.06 7.74 16.19
N TRP A 74 7.11 8.40 17.35
CA TRP A 74 5.99 9.17 17.89
C TRP A 74 5.70 10.49 17.16
N ASP A 75 6.62 11.02 16.34
CA ASP A 75 6.31 12.25 15.57
C ASP A 75 5.27 12.01 14.47
N ASN A 76 5.05 10.75 14.08
CA ASN A 76 4.12 10.35 13.03
C ASN A 76 2.99 9.42 13.51
N ASN A 77 3.15 8.79 14.67
CA ASN A 77 2.18 7.84 15.22
C ASN A 77 1.50 8.42 16.47
N ALA A 78 0.17 8.44 16.51
CA ALA A 78 -0.56 8.89 17.69
C ALA A 78 -0.46 7.86 18.82
N SER A 79 -0.30 8.32 20.05
CA SER A 79 -0.18 7.48 21.25
C SER A 79 -1.51 7.31 21.97
N MET A 80 -1.68 6.15 22.61
CA MET A 80 -2.72 5.87 23.61
C MET A 80 -2.05 5.28 24.85
N THR A 81 -2.51 5.60 26.06
CA THR A 81 -1.92 4.98 27.27
C THR A 81 -2.43 3.55 27.47
N PRO A 82 -1.70 2.70 28.22
CA PRO A 82 -2.18 1.37 28.58
C PRO A 82 -3.55 1.37 29.27
N GLU A 83 -3.81 2.33 30.17
CA GLU A 83 -5.06 2.45 30.91
C GLU A 83 -6.23 2.81 29.99
N GLN A 84 -6.00 3.71 29.04
CA GLN A 84 -6.97 4.09 28.02
C GLN A 84 -7.32 2.90 27.12
N PHE A 85 -6.31 2.13 26.71
CA PHE A 85 -6.52 0.90 25.95
C PHE A 85 -7.30 -0.14 26.76
N ASP A 86 -7.02 -0.27 28.05
CA ASP A 86 -7.72 -1.23 28.92
C ASP A 86 -9.17 -0.85 29.18
N ALA A 87 -9.45 0.46 29.28
CA ALA A 87 -10.81 0.98 29.30
C ALA A 87 -11.56 0.70 27.98
N LEU A 88 -10.91 0.97 26.85
CA LEU A 88 -11.43 0.66 25.51
C LEU A 88 -11.71 -0.84 25.37
N TRP A 89 -10.76 -1.68 25.80
CA TRP A 89 -10.87 -3.13 25.72
C TRP A 89 -12.02 -3.68 26.56
N THR A 90 -12.22 -3.12 27.76
CA THR A 90 -13.34 -3.48 28.63
C THR A 90 -14.69 -3.21 27.93
N ASP A 91 -14.83 -2.08 27.26
CA ASP A 91 -16.07 -1.73 26.55
C ASP A 91 -16.24 -2.55 25.27
N PHE A 92 -15.16 -2.85 24.55
CA PHE A 92 -15.18 -3.78 23.42
C PHE A 92 -15.70 -5.15 23.84
N LYS A 93 -15.22 -5.71 24.96
CA LYS A 93 -15.73 -6.99 25.49
C LYS A 93 -17.22 -6.94 25.81
N ALA A 94 -17.70 -5.85 26.41
CA ALA A 94 -19.11 -5.66 26.70
C ALA A 94 -19.97 -5.54 25.42
N HIS A 95 -19.42 -4.94 24.36
CA HIS A 95 -20.05 -4.90 23.04
C HIS A 95 -20.11 -6.29 22.41
N LEU A 96 -18.96 -6.96 22.32
CA LEU A 96 -18.79 -8.29 21.71
C LEU A 96 -19.73 -9.34 22.31
N ALA A 97 -19.99 -9.29 23.63
CA ALA A 97 -20.90 -10.21 24.31
C ALA A 97 -22.33 -10.22 23.74
N LYS A 98 -22.71 -9.18 22.98
CA LYS A 98 -24.03 -9.03 22.38
C LYS A 98 -24.06 -9.40 20.89
N GLN A 99 -22.89 -9.61 20.28
CA GLN A 99 -22.75 -9.71 18.83
C GLN A 99 -22.59 -11.15 18.34
N ASP A 100 -23.16 -11.38 17.16
CA ASP A 100 -22.90 -12.54 16.33
C ASP A 100 -21.64 -12.26 15.48
N MET A 101 -20.55 -12.96 15.73
CA MET A 101 -19.23 -12.67 15.16
C MET A 101 -18.79 -13.72 14.14
N TYR A 102 -17.81 -13.37 13.33
CA TYR A 102 -17.07 -14.28 12.43
C TYR A 102 -15.59 -14.25 12.81
N SER A 103 -14.89 -15.36 12.62
CA SER A 103 -13.42 -15.35 12.73
C SER A 103 -12.76 -16.06 11.56
N GLN A 104 -11.61 -15.54 11.16
CA GLN A 104 -10.73 -16.14 10.17
C GLN A 104 -9.31 -16.25 10.75
N ASP A 105 -8.79 -17.46 10.80
CA ASP A 105 -7.38 -17.75 11.08
C ASP A 105 -6.62 -17.72 9.76
N LEU A 106 -5.69 -16.78 9.62
CA LEU A 106 -5.04 -16.41 8.36
C LEU A 106 -3.55 -16.12 8.58
N PHE A 107 -2.75 -16.13 7.52
CA PHE A 107 -1.36 -15.71 7.57
C PHE A 107 -1.13 -14.37 6.86
N GLY A 108 -0.40 -13.46 7.50
CA GLY A 108 0.24 -12.34 6.83
C GLY A 108 1.68 -12.71 6.47
N GLY A 109 2.00 -12.85 5.19
CA GLY A 109 3.32 -13.31 4.72
C GLY A 109 3.29 -14.66 4.03
N ALA A 110 3.88 -14.74 2.84
CA ALA A 110 4.04 -15.98 2.08
C ALA A 110 5.28 -16.80 2.49
N ASP A 111 6.31 -16.14 3.02
CA ASP A 111 7.52 -16.81 3.50
C ASP A 111 7.22 -17.54 4.82
N LEU A 112 7.50 -18.85 4.85
CA LEU A 112 7.17 -19.70 5.99
C LEU A 112 8.00 -19.37 7.23
N ASP A 113 9.18 -18.79 7.05
CA ASP A 113 10.08 -18.40 8.15
C ASP A 113 9.63 -17.09 8.82
N TYR A 114 8.89 -16.24 8.10
CA TYR A 114 8.54 -14.88 8.52
C TYR A 114 7.04 -14.57 8.56
N ARG A 115 6.18 -15.50 8.15
CA ARG A 115 4.73 -15.29 8.16
C ARG A 115 4.19 -15.11 9.57
N LEU A 116 3.20 -14.23 9.69
CA LEU A 116 2.51 -13.91 10.92
C LEU A 116 1.16 -14.64 10.97
N PRO A 117 0.95 -15.56 11.93
CA PRO A 117 -0.38 -16.11 12.21
C PRO A 117 -1.29 -15.05 12.85
N VAL A 118 -2.39 -14.69 12.17
CA VAL A 118 -3.35 -13.68 12.62
C VAL A 118 -4.74 -14.29 12.71
N THR A 119 -5.42 -14.09 13.85
CA THR A 119 -6.85 -14.34 13.96
C THR A 119 -7.59 -13.02 13.81
N VAL A 120 -8.41 -12.91 12.78
CA VAL A 120 -9.23 -11.72 12.52
C VAL A 120 -10.67 -12.02 12.88
N VAL A 121 -11.24 -11.24 13.78
CA VAL A 121 -12.62 -11.35 14.27
C VAL A 121 -13.41 -10.16 13.75
N THR A 122 -14.49 -10.41 13.02
CA THR A 122 -15.29 -9.38 12.37
C THR A 122 -16.76 -9.47 12.77
N GLU A 123 -17.40 -8.31 12.90
CA GLU A 123 -18.84 -8.21 13.16
C GLU A 123 -19.67 -8.61 11.92
N PHE A 124 -19.24 -8.20 10.73
CA PHE A 124 -19.96 -8.48 9.49
C PHE A 124 -19.36 -9.66 8.70
N ALA A 125 -20.22 -10.38 8.00
CA ALA A 125 -19.84 -11.51 7.14
C ALA A 125 -19.01 -11.03 5.95
N TRP A 126 -19.38 -9.89 5.34
CA TRP A 126 -18.63 -9.35 4.21
C TRP A 126 -17.22 -8.88 4.60
N HIS A 127 -17.01 -8.36 5.82
CA HIS A 127 -15.65 -8.06 6.33
C HIS A 127 -14.82 -9.32 6.52
N SER A 128 -15.45 -10.42 6.95
CA SER A 128 -14.80 -11.73 7.05
C SER A 128 -14.41 -12.25 5.67
N LEU A 129 -15.29 -12.09 4.67
CA LEU A 129 -15.02 -12.46 3.28
C LEU A 129 -13.90 -11.60 2.69
N PHE A 130 -13.95 -10.29 2.90
CA PHE A 130 -12.90 -9.36 2.50
C PHE A 130 -11.53 -9.82 3.01
N ILE A 131 -11.38 -10.04 4.33
CA ILE A 131 -10.06 -10.36 4.87
C ILE A 131 -9.60 -11.77 4.47
N ARG A 132 -10.55 -12.69 4.26
CA ARG A 132 -10.29 -14.02 3.71
C ARG A 132 -9.71 -13.97 2.29
N HIS A 133 -10.18 -13.03 1.46
CA HIS A 133 -9.60 -12.79 0.13
C HIS A 133 -8.20 -12.19 0.22
N LEU A 134 -7.97 -11.32 1.21
CA LEU A 134 -6.77 -10.50 1.27
C LEU A 134 -5.58 -11.14 1.96
N LEU A 135 -5.77 -12.02 2.94
CA LEU A 135 -4.66 -12.72 3.60
C LEU A 135 -4.53 -14.16 3.12
N ARG A 136 -3.44 -14.82 3.52
CA ARG A 136 -3.17 -16.18 3.07
C ARG A 136 -3.95 -17.19 3.87
N LEU A 137 -4.65 -18.06 3.15
CA LEU A 137 -5.42 -19.15 3.72
C LEU A 137 -4.48 -20.23 4.26
N PRO A 138 -4.64 -20.67 5.51
CA PRO A 138 -3.99 -21.87 6.00
C PRO A 138 -4.57 -23.11 5.32
N THR A 139 -3.73 -24.12 5.13
CA THR A 139 -4.18 -25.47 4.78
C THR A 139 -4.98 -26.10 5.93
N THR A 140 -5.71 -27.19 5.64
CA THR A 140 -6.48 -27.92 6.67
C THR A 140 -5.58 -28.39 7.82
N ASP A 141 -4.36 -28.84 7.53
CA ASP A 141 -3.41 -29.29 8.54
C ASP A 141 -2.90 -28.12 9.39
N GLU A 142 -2.58 -26.99 8.76
CA GLU A 142 -2.17 -25.77 9.47
C GLU A 142 -3.27 -25.21 10.37
N LEU A 143 -4.55 -25.34 9.97
CA LEU A 143 -5.69 -24.95 10.82
C LEU A 143 -5.78 -25.80 12.09
N SER A 144 -5.43 -27.08 12.03
CA SER A 144 -5.52 -27.98 13.19
C SER A 144 -4.56 -27.61 14.32
N GLY A 145 -3.42 -27.00 13.97
CA GLY A 145 -2.38 -26.56 14.88
C GLY A 145 -2.18 -25.04 14.89
N PHE A 146 -3.16 -24.26 14.42
CA PHE A 146 -3.00 -22.82 14.23
C PHE A 146 -2.77 -22.12 15.57
N LYS A 147 -1.64 -21.41 15.67
CA LYS A 147 -1.27 -20.65 16.87
C LYS A 147 -1.31 -19.17 16.56
N THR A 148 -2.36 -18.50 17.01
CA THR A 148 -2.54 -17.06 16.85
C THR A 148 -1.37 -16.31 17.49
N GLU A 149 -0.71 -15.46 16.69
CA GLU A 149 0.29 -14.53 17.22
C GLU A 149 -0.27 -13.14 17.41
N PHE A 150 -1.17 -12.69 16.54
CA PHE A 150 -1.88 -11.43 16.70
C PHE A 150 -3.39 -11.64 16.53
N THR A 151 -4.18 -10.88 17.30
CA THR A 151 -5.63 -10.83 17.12
C THR A 151 -6.06 -9.45 16.64
N ILE A 152 -6.91 -9.39 15.62
CA ILE A 152 -7.54 -8.15 15.15
C ILE A 152 -9.04 -8.28 15.34
N ILE A 153 -9.66 -7.33 16.03
CA ILE A 153 -11.11 -7.31 16.26
C ILE A 153 -11.70 -6.07 15.58
N ASN A 154 -12.52 -6.30 14.57
CA ASN A 154 -13.21 -5.26 13.81
C ASN A 154 -14.71 -5.27 14.12
N CYS A 155 -15.17 -4.23 14.81
CA CYS A 155 -16.57 -3.99 15.18
C CYS A 155 -17.01 -2.61 14.68
N PRO A 156 -17.38 -2.47 13.39
CA PRO A 156 -17.81 -1.20 12.83
C PRO A 156 -18.96 -0.54 13.57
N SER A 157 -19.80 -1.30 14.29
CA SER A 157 -20.91 -0.73 15.08
C SER A 157 -20.49 -0.23 16.46
N PHE A 158 -19.30 -0.55 16.94
CA PHE A 158 -18.77 0.00 18.19
C PHE A 158 -18.52 1.50 18.02
N ARG A 159 -18.78 2.30 19.05
CA ARG A 159 -18.47 3.74 19.11
C ARG A 159 -17.62 3.98 20.34
N ALA A 160 -16.41 4.50 20.12
CA ALA A 160 -15.52 4.85 21.22
C ALA A 160 -16.05 6.09 21.95
N ASP A 161 -15.76 6.18 23.24
CA ASP A 161 -15.94 7.38 24.05
C ASP A 161 -14.59 8.12 24.07
N PRO A 162 -14.44 9.26 23.36
CA PRO A 162 -13.17 9.98 23.25
C PRO A 162 -12.57 10.35 24.61
N ALA A 163 -13.41 10.75 25.56
CA ALA A 163 -12.96 11.20 26.88
C ALA A 163 -12.47 10.02 27.72
N LYS A 164 -13.19 8.89 27.68
CA LYS A 164 -12.83 7.69 28.43
C LYS A 164 -11.67 6.92 27.81
N HIS A 165 -11.67 6.76 26.49
CA HIS A 165 -10.73 5.91 25.76
C HIS A 165 -9.50 6.67 25.26
N GLY A 166 -9.43 7.99 25.45
CA GLY A 166 -8.26 8.79 25.03
C GLY A 166 -8.07 8.86 23.52
N CYS A 167 -9.15 8.72 22.76
CA CYS A 167 -9.12 8.81 21.30
C CYS A 167 -9.71 10.14 20.81
N ARG A 168 -9.58 10.40 19.52
CA ARG A 168 -9.96 11.68 18.90
C ARG A 168 -11.46 11.78 18.60
N SER A 169 -12.07 10.66 18.24
CA SER A 169 -13.46 10.57 17.79
C SER A 169 -14.08 9.25 18.23
N GLU A 170 -15.34 9.01 17.87
CA GLU A 170 -16.00 7.72 18.09
C GLU A 170 -15.43 6.60 17.20
N THR A 171 -14.61 6.94 16.20
CA THR A 171 -13.78 6.01 15.43
C THR A 171 -12.45 5.78 16.14
N VAL A 172 -12.02 4.52 16.21
CA VAL A 172 -10.74 4.15 16.82
C VAL A 172 -10.13 2.94 16.12
N ILE A 173 -8.84 3.03 15.84
CA ILE A 173 -7.98 1.92 15.41
C ILE A 173 -6.83 1.85 16.41
N ALA A 174 -6.95 1.04 17.46
CA ALA A 174 -5.98 0.96 18.55
C ALA A 174 -5.11 -0.29 18.41
N VAL A 175 -3.79 -0.11 18.32
CA VAL A 175 -2.79 -1.19 18.20
C VAL A 175 -2.04 -1.34 19.52
N ASN A 176 -2.06 -2.53 20.10
CA ASN A 176 -1.28 -2.86 21.28
C ASN A 176 -0.31 -4.01 20.97
N PHE A 177 0.97 -3.68 20.79
CA PHE A 177 2.01 -4.65 20.45
C PHE A 177 2.34 -5.60 21.61
N ALA A 178 2.31 -5.13 22.86
CA ALA A 178 2.58 -5.96 24.03
C ALA A 178 1.49 -7.02 24.25
N LYS A 179 0.23 -6.65 24.05
CA LYS A 179 -0.93 -7.56 24.14
C LYS A 179 -1.23 -8.30 22.84
N ARG A 180 -0.48 -7.99 21.76
CA ARG A 180 -0.67 -8.50 20.41
C ARG A 180 -2.12 -8.42 19.91
N LEU A 181 -2.75 -7.27 20.13
CA LEU A 181 -4.17 -7.03 19.90
C LEU A 181 -4.39 -5.72 19.13
N VAL A 182 -5.26 -5.75 18.13
CA VAL A 182 -5.77 -4.56 17.42
C VAL A 182 -7.27 -4.46 17.56
N LEU A 183 -7.77 -3.28 17.92
CA LEU A 183 -9.20 -2.98 18.05
C LEU A 183 -9.61 -1.93 17.02
N ILE A 184 -10.59 -2.24 16.18
CA ILE A 184 -11.13 -1.35 15.15
C ILE A 184 -12.62 -1.13 15.44
N GLY A 185 -13.02 0.13 15.62
CA GLY A 185 -14.39 0.53 15.87
C GLY A 185 -14.75 1.84 15.19
N GLY A 186 -16.04 2.04 14.92
CA GLY A 186 -16.57 3.29 14.34
C GLY A 186 -16.41 3.43 12.83
N THR A 187 -15.77 2.48 12.15
CA THR A 187 -15.53 2.53 10.70
C THR A 187 -15.86 1.20 10.03
N SER A 188 -16.56 1.26 8.89
CA SER A 188 -16.83 0.11 8.03
C SER A 188 -15.82 -0.05 6.90
N TYR A 189 -14.86 0.87 6.75
CA TYR A 189 -13.84 0.79 5.70
C TYR A 189 -12.95 -0.43 5.90
N ALA A 190 -13.02 -1.40 4.99
CA ALA A 190 -12.36 -2.70 5.16
C ALA A 190 -10.84 -2.59 5.12
N GLY A 191 -10.32 -1.56 4.45
CA GLY A 191 -8.90 -1.26 4.37
C GLY A 191 -8.19 -1.10 5.72
N GLU A 192 -8.90 -0.75 6.80
CA GLU A 192 -8.28 -0.67 8.14
C GLU A 192 -7.84 -2.04 8.66
N THR A 193 -8.56 -3.11 8.30
CA THR A 193 -8.21 -4.48 8.73
C THR A 193 -6.94 -4.95 8.02
N LYS A 194 -6.84 -4.84 6.69
CA LYS A 194 -5.59 -5.23 5.98
C LYS A 194 -4.40 -4.39 6.41
N LYS A 195 -4.57 -3.06 6.54
CA LYS A 195 -3.46 -2.17 6.91
C LYS A 195 -3.02 -2.32 8.37
N SER A 196 -3.84 -2.94 9.22
CA SER A 196 -3.42 -3.34 10.57
C SER A 196 -2.42 -4.49 10.53
N VAL A 197 -2.64 -5.52 9.69
CA VAL A 197 -1.65 -6.59 9.44
C VAL A 197 -0.36 -6.00 8.89
N PHE A 198 -0.46 -5.10 7.90
CA PHE A 198 0.70 -4.42 7.35
C PHE A 198 1.46 -3.63 8.41
N THR A 199 0.76 -2.91 9.29
CA THR A 199 1.38 -2.15 10.40
C THR A 199 2.13 -3.09 11.34
N ILE A 200 1.56 -4.26 11.64
CA ILE A 200 2.20 -5.25 12.50
C ILE A 200 3.49 -5.77 11.87
N LEU A 201 3.45 -6.15 10.59
CA LEU A 201 4.62 -6.63 9.86
C LEU A 201 5.69 -5.53 9.73
N ASN A 202 5.29 -4.27 9.49
CA ASN A 202 6.20 -3.13 9.49
C ASN A 202 6.88 -2.89 10.84
N TYR A 203 6.30 -3.33 11.95
CA TYR A 203 6.90 -3.23 13.28
C TYR A 203 7.79 -4.42 13.62
N LEU A 204 7.40 -5.64 13.26
CA LEU A 204 8.09 -6.87 13.67
C LEU A 204 9.28 -7.21 12.79
N LEU A 205 9.13 -7.11 11.46
CA LEU A 205 10.10 -7.63 10.49
C LEU A 205 11.46 -6.89 10.48
N PRO A 206 11.54 -5.56 10.68
CA PRO A 206 12.83 -4.88 10.69
C PRO A 206 13.83 -5.42 11.73
N ASN A 207 13.34 -5.83 12.91
CA ASN A 207 14.18 -6.45 13.94
C ASN A 207 14.73 -7.82 13.53
N GLN A 208 14.15 -8.46 12.52
CA GLN A 208 14.56 -9.75 11.98
C GLN A 208 15.42 -9.59 10.71
N GLY A 209 15.81 -8.35 10.36
CA GLY A 209 16.57 -8.08 9.13
C GLY A 209 15.75 -8.19 7.85
N VAL A 210 14.42 -8.27 7.94
CA VAL A 210 13.52 -8.34 6.79
C VAL A 210 12.96 -6.94 6.52
N MET A 211 13.05 -6.50 5.27
CA MET A 211 12.56 -5.19 4.85
C MET A 211 11.09 -5.28 4.42
N PRO A 212 10.14 -4.73 5.20
CA PRO A 212 8.75 -4.60 4.79
C PRO A 212 8.59 -3.42 3.82
N MET A 213 7.80 -3.61 2.78
CA MET A 213 7.71 -2.69 1.64
C MET A 213 6.25 -2.47 1.24
N HIS A 214 5.91 -1.22 0.96
CA HIS A 214 4.65 -0.84 0.31
C HIS A 214 4.88 -0.69 -1.20
N CYS A 215 4.82 -1.82 -1.89
CA CYS A 215 5.20 -1.96 -3.28
C CYS A 215 4.39 -3.07 -3.97
N SER A 216 4.40 -3.10 -5.29
CA SER A 216 4.05 -4.31 -6.04
C SER A 216 5.31 -5.04 -6.46
N VAL A 217 5.22 -6.34 -6.67
CA VAL A 217 6.32 -7.18 -7.15
C VAL A 217 5.84 -8.05 -8.29
N ASN A 218 6.64 -8.15 -9.35
CA ASN A 218 6.46 -9.13 -10.41
C ASN A 218 7.81 -9.78 -10.77
N THR A 219 7.76 -10.91 -11.48
CA THR A 219 8.94 -11.65 -11.93
C THR A 219 8.70 -12.25 -13.31
N SER A 220 9.76 -12.57 -14.05
CA SER A 220 9.69 -13.49 -15.19
C SER A 220 10.20 -14.88 -14.82
N ASP A 221 10.33 -15.74 -15.83
CA ASP A 221 10.96 -17.06 -15.79
C ASP A 221 12.49 -17.01 -15.65
N LYS A 222 13.11 -15.83 -15.67
CA LYS A 222 14.58 -15.63 -15.62
C LYS A 222 15.13 -15.18 -14.26
N ASP A 223 14.38 -15.36 -13.17
CA ASP A 223 14.75 -14.89 -11.82
C ASP A 223 15.15 -13.40 -11.78
N ASP A 224 14.35 -12.56 -12.46
CA ASP A 224 14.60 -11.13 -12.65
C ASP A 224 13.58 -10.25 -11.91
N ALA A 225 13.23 -10.64 -10.68
CA ALA A 225 12.17 -9.99 -9.92
C ALA A 225 12.35 -8.46 -9.85
N ALA A 226 11.23 -7.74 -9.88
CA ALA A 226 11.19 -6.28 -9.89
C ALA A 226 10.26 -5.75 -8.81
N ILE A 227 10.76 -4.79 -8.03
CA ILE A 227 10.01 -4.08 -6.98
C ILE A 227 9.53 -2.75 -7.54
N PHE A 228 8.26 -2.40 -7.32
CA PHE A 228 7.69 -1.12 -7.75
C PHE A 228 7.13 -0.36 -6.55
N PHE A 229 7.86 0.63 -6.06
CA PHE A 229 7.36 1.60 -5.10
C PHE A 229 6.54 2.67 -5.80
N GLY A 230 5.49 3.16 -5.15
CA GLY A 230 4.70 4.26 -5.68
C GLY A 230 3.42 4.50 -4.89
N LEU A 231 3.06 5.77 -4.75
CA LEU A 231 1.79 6.13 -4.12
C LEU A 231 0.60 5.82 -5.03
N SER A 232 -0.60 5.96 -4.47
CA SER A 232 -1.84 5.85 -5.25
C SER A 232 -1.82 6.81 -6.44
N GLY A 233 -2.15 6.31 -7.64
CA GLY A 233 -2.21 7.13 -8.86
C GLY A 233 -0.89 7.31 -9.60
N THR A 234 0.23 6.77 -9.11
CA THR A 234 1.53 6.81 -9.82
C THR A 234 1.71 5.70 -10.85
N GLY A 235 0.71 4.83 -11.05
CA GLY A 235 0.75 3.76 -12.05
C GLY A 235 1.32 2.43 -11.54
N LYS A 236 1.49 2.23 -10.22
CA LYS A 236 2.03 0.99 -9.63
C LYS A 236 1.31 -0.28 -10.10
N THR A 237 -0.02 -0.31 -9.99
CA THR A 237 -0.83 -1.46 -10.44
C THR A 237 -0.75 -1.64 -11.96
N THR A 238 -0.91 -0.56 -12.72
CA THR A 238 -0.88 -0.59 -14.19
C THR A 238 0.48 -1.00 -14.78
N LEU A 239 1.60 -0.71 -14.09
CA LEU A 239 2.96 -1.06 -14.54
C LEU A 239 3.45 -2.40 -14.00
N SER A 240 2.90 -2.89 -12.88
CA SER A 240 3.22 -4.23 -12.38
C SER A 240 2.38 -5.33 -13.01
N ALA A 241 1.16 -5.00 -13.47
CA ALA A 241 0.29 -5.88 -14.25
C ALA A 241 0.73 -5.93 -15.73
N ASP A 242 1.92 -6.46 -15.97
CA ASP A 242 2.42 -6.77 -17.31
C ASP A 242 2.09 -8.22 -17.65
N ALA A 243 1.35 -8.45 -18.75
CA ALA A 243 0.95 -9.79 -19.18
C ALA A 243 2.14 -10.73 -19.48
N SER A 244 3.35 -10.20 -19.68
CA SER A 244 4.57 -10.98 -19.86
C SER A 244 5.28 -11.37 -18.56
N ARG A 245 4.83 -10.87 -17.40
CA ARG A 245 5.46 -11.08 -16.10
C ARG A 245 4.45 -11.60 -15.08
N THR A 246 4.87 -12.56 -14.27
CA THR A 246 4.02 -13.12 -13.23
C THR A 246 3.94 -12.16 -12.03
N LEU A 247 2.72 -11.78 -11.65
CA LEU A 247 2.46 -10.94 -10.48
C LEU A 247 2.70 -11.72 -9.20
N ILE A 248 3.54 -11.20 -8.29
CA ILE A 248 3.76 -11.77 -6.96
C ILE A 248 2.79 -11.15 -5.93
N GLY A 249 2.52 -9.86 -6.07
CA GLY A 249 1.51 -9.12 -5.29
C GLY A 249 1.47 -7.64 -5.70
N ASP A 250 0.40 -6.93 -5.34
CA ASP A 250 0.13 -5.57 -5.81
C ASP A 250 0.49 -4.44 -4.82
N ASP A 251 0.67 -4.74 -3.52
CA ASP A 251 0.71 -3.68 -2.51
C ASP A 251 1.69 -3.87 -1.34
N GLU A 252 1.88 -5.09 -0.82
CA GLU A 252 2.63 -5.31 0.44
C GLU A 252 3.58 -6.52 0.37
N HIS A 253 4.89 -6.30 0.53
CA HIS A 253 5.90 -7.36 0.43
C HIS A 253 6.96 -7.26 1.52
N GLY A 254 7.62 -8.39 1.80
CA GLY A 254 8.85 -8.48 2.55
C GLY A 254 10.02 -8.83 1.63
N TRP A 255 11.19 -8.31 1.96
CA TRP A 255 12.46 -8.70 1.35
C TRP A 255 13.39 -9.24 2.43
N SER A 256 13.63 -10.56 2.36
CA SER A 256 14.50 -11.32 3.25
C SER A 256 15.68 -11.93 2.50
N GLU A 257 16.50 -12.71 3.20
CA GLU A 257 17.55 -13.50 2.58
C GLU A 257 17.02 -14.61 1.65
N ASN A 258 15.78 -15.05 1.87
CA ASN A 258 15.08 -16.05 1.05
C ASN A 258 14.56 -15.46 -0.29
N GLY A 259 14.48 -14.13 -0.40
CA GLY A 259 13.96 -13.43 -1.58
C GLY A 259 12.83 -12.47 -1.24
N LEU A 260 11.92 -12.30 -2.20
CA LEU A 260 10.74 -11.45 -2.04
C LEU A 260 9.50 -12.30 -1.76
N PHE A 261 8.65 -11.81 -0.87
CA PHE A 261 7.41 -12.51 -0.55
C PHE A 261 6.27 -11.54 -0.29
N ASN A 262 5.10 -11.87 -0.80
CA ASN A 262 3.88 -11.09 -0.63
C ASN A 262 3.31 -11.32 0.78
N PHE A 263 2.89 -10.24 1.45
CA PHE A 263 2.20 -10.32 2.74
C PHE A 263 0.76 -10.79 2.59
N GLU A 264 0.16 -10.55 1.43
CA GLU A 264 -1.25 -10.76 1.13
C GLU A 264 -1.46 -12.05 0.34
N GLY A 265 -2.69 -12.54 0.33
CA GLY A 265 -3.20 -13.65 -0.49
C GLY A 265 -4.19 -13.20 -1.58
N GLY A 266 -4.38 -11.89 -1.75
CA GLY A 266 -5.24 -11.29 -2.77
C GLY A 266 -4.90 -9.84 -3.03
N CYS A 267 -5.80 -9.13 -3.70
CA CYS A 267 -5.60 -7.73 -4.10
C CYS A 267 -6.76 -6.84 -3.64
N TYR A 268 -6.49 -5.54 -3.50
CA TYR A 268 -7.49 -4.53 -3.15
C TYR A 268 -7.42 -3.32 -4.09
N ALA A 269 -7.78 -3.57 -5.35
CA ALA A 269 -7.63 -2.63 -6.44
C ALA A 269 -8.62 -1.46 -6.37
N LYS A 270 -8.27 -0.34 -7.01
CA LYS A 270 -9.20 0.77 -7.26
C LYS A 270 -10.13 0.42 -8.41
N MET A 271 -11.39 0.80 -8.29
CA MET A 271 -12.43 0.48 -9.29
C MET A 271 -12.87 1.69 -10.11
N ILE A 272 -12.61 2.91 -9.63
CA ILE A 272 -12.98 4.15 -10.33
C ILE A 272 -12.29 4.22 -11.71
N LYS A 273 -13.08 4.45 -12.76
CA LYS A 273 -12.66 4.53 -14.17
C LYS A 273 -11.93 3.29 -14.69
N LEU A 274 -12.15 2.15 -14.05
CA LEU A 274 -11.60 0.87 -14.49
C LEU A 274 -12.27 0.45 -15.81
N SER A 275 -11.47 0.06 -16.81
CA SER A 275 -11.98 -0.39 -18.10
C SER A 275 -11.34 -1.69 -18.57
N ALA A 276 -12.08 -2.45 -19.37
CA ALA A 276 -11.59 -3.71 -19.94
C ALA A 276 -10.41 -3.49 -20.90
N GLU A 277 -10.34 -2.33 -21.54
CA GLU A 277 -9.28 -2.00 -22.49
C GLU A 277 -7.95 -1.67 -21.79
N ALA A 278 -8.00 -0.97 -20.65
CA ALA A 278 -6.81 -0.55 -19.94
C ALA A 278 -6.27 -1.64 -19.01
N GLU A 279 -7.17 -2.31 -18.26
CA GLU A 279 -6.82 -3.25 -17.19
C GLU A 279 -7.75 -4.49 -17.24
N PRO A 280 -7.67 -5.31 -18.31
CA PRO A 280 -8.63 -6.39 -18.58
C PRO A 280 -8.74 -7.43 -17.45
N GLU A 281 -7.62 -7.80 -16.84
CA GLU A 281 -7.56 -8.81 -15.78
C GLU A 281 -8.27 -8.32 -14.51
N ILE A 282 -8.02 -7.07 -14.10
CA ILE A 282 -8.69 -6.45 -12.95
C ILE A 282 -10.17 -6.21 -13.27
N PHE A 283 -10.49 -5.74 -14.47
CA PHE A 283 -11.88 -5.55 -14.91
C PHE A 283 -12.70 -6.85 -14.87
N ALA A 284 -12.11 -7.99 -15.23
CA ALA A 284 -12.78 -9.28 -15.17
C ALA A 284 -13.27 -9.63 -13.75
N THR A 285 -12.52 -9.23 -12.71
CA THR A 285 -12.88 -9.48 -11.31
C THR A 285 -14.19 -8.81 -10.90
N THR A 286 -14.59 -7.71 -11.56
CA THR A 286 -15.87 -7.02 -11.29
C THR A 286 -17.10 -7.86 -11.61
N LYS A 287 -16.92 -8.92 -12.41
CA LYS A 287 -17.96 -9.87 -12.84
C LYS A 287 -17.74 -11.26 -12.25
N GLN A 288 -16.82 -11.40 -11.30
CA GLN A 288 -16.52 -12.67 -10.65
C GLN A 288 -17.34 -12.81 -9.38
N TRP A 289 -17.94 -14.00 -9.21
CA TRP A 289 -18.63 -14.35 -7.98
C TRP A 289 -17.67 -14.27 -6.80
N GLY A 290 -18.13 -13.71 -5.68
CA GLY A 290 -17.34 -13.60 -4.46
C GLY A 290 -16.47 -12.35 -4.35
N THR A 291 -16.17 -11.65 -5.46
CA THR A 291 -15.49 -10.34 -5.41
C THR A 291 -16.27 -9.36 -4.55
N VAL A 292 -15.59 -8.63 -3.65
CA VAL A 292 -16.20 -7.60 -2.82
C VAL A 292 -15.87 -6.21 -3.38
N LEU A 293 -16.87 -5.53 -3.92
CA LEU A 293 -16.81 -4.19 -4.46
C LEU A 293 -17.31 -3.17 -3.43
N GLU A 294 -16.39 -2.38 -2.91
CA GLU A 294 -16.64 -1.38 -1.88
C GLU A 294 -16.93 -0.01 -2.52
N ASN A 295 -18.10 0.56 -2.22
CA ASN A 295 -18.56 1.87 -2.67
C ASN A 295 -18.57 2.05 -4.20
N VAL A 296 -18.77 0.97 -4.96
CA VAL A 296 -19.03 1.05 -6.41
C VAL A 296 -20.51 1.33 -6.63
N VAL A 297 -20.82 2.29 -7.51
CA VAL A 297 -22.21 2.61 -7.86
C VAL A 297 -22.80 1.47 -8.69
N MET A 298 -24.03 1.07 -8.37
CA MET A 298 -24.72 -0.01 -9.06
C MET A 298 -26.18 0.39 -9.29
N ASP A 299 -26.66 0.18 -10.52
CA ASP A 299 -28.08 0.37 -10.84
C ASP A 299 -28.93 -0.63 -10.04
N ALA A 300 -29.96 -0.13 -9.37
CA ALA A 300 -30.78 -0.93 -8.47
C ALA A 300 -31.62 -2.01 -9.19
N THR A 301 -31.95 -1.79 -10.46
CA THR A 301 -32.82 -2.66 -11.26
C THR A 301 -32.01 -3.62 -12.12
N THR A 302 -31.09 -3.10 -12.94
CA THR A 302 -30.28 -3.89 -13.88
C THR A 302 -29.12 -4.61 -13.20
N ARG A 303 -28.71 -4.13 -12.01
CA ARG A 303 -27.52 -4.59 -11.27
C ARG A 303 -26.21 -4.36 -12.01
N GLU A 304 -26.21 -3.49 -13.00
CA GLU A 304 -24.99 -3.09 -13.71
C GLU A 304 -24.19 -2.09 -12.87
N LEU A 305 -22.87 -2.23 -12.92
CA LEU A 305 -21.94 -1.36 -12.21
C LEU A 305 -21.68 -0.10 -13.03
N ASP A 306 -21.64 1.04 -12.37
CA ASP A 306 -21.15 2.30 -12.91
C ASP A 306 -19.77 2.56 -12.30
N LEU A 307 -18.73 2.18 -13.04
CA LEU A 307 -17.34 2.33 -12.62
C LEU A 307 -16.81 3.76 -12.83
N ASP A 308 -17.52 4.60 -13.59
CA ASP A 308 -17.12 5.98 -13.84
C ASP A 308 -17.66 6.95 -12.79
N SER A 309 -18.68 6.54 -12.04
CA SER A 309 -19.32 7.37 -11.02
C SER A 309 -18.60 7.33 -9.68
N ALA A 310 -18.16 8.51 -9.23
CA ALA A 310 -17.62 8.75 -7.89
C ALA A 310 -18.71 9.15 -6.88
N ALA A 311 -20.00 8.94 -7.17
CA ALA A 311 -21.10 9.41 -6.32
C ALA A 311 -21.06 8.87 -4.88
N LEU A 312 -20.51 7.67 -4.69
CA LEU A 312 -20.23 7.11 -3.36
C LEU A 312 -18.79 7.39 -2.92
N ALA A 313 -17.81 7.13 -3.78
CA ALA A 313 -16.40 7.37 -3.48
C ALA A 313 -15.52 7.42 -4.74
N GLU A 314 -14.61 8.41 -4.82
CA GLU A 314 -13.41 8.38 -5.70
C GLU A 314 -12.45 7.23 -5.31
N ASN A 315 -12.59 6.71 -4.09
CA ASN A 315 -11.84 5.58 -3.59
C ASN A 315 -12.71 4.31 -3.59
N SER A 316 -13.51 4.09 -4.63
CA SER A 316 -14.17 2.79 -4.83
C SER A 316 -13.12 1.69 -5.02
N ARG A 317 -13.39 0.50 -4.46
CA ARG A 317 -12.41 -0.59 -4.36
C ARG A 317 -13.00 -1.94 -4.69
N GLY A 318 -12.15 -2.89 -5.06
CA GLY A 318 -12.51 -4.29 -5.28
C GLY A 318 -11.51 -5.20 -4.60
N ALA A 319 -12.01 -6.13 -3.80
CA ALA A 319 -11.25 -7.14 -3.08
C ALA A 319 -11.55 -8.52 -3.66
N TYR A 320 -10.51 -9.23 -4.06
CA TYR A 320 -10.58 -10.55 -4.68
C TYR A 320 -9.31 -11.34 -4.36
N PRO A 321 -9.40 -12.68 -4.31
CA PRO A 321 -8.25 -13.52 -4.01
C PRO A 321 -7.26 -13.53 -5.19
N ILE A 322 -5.99 -13.82 -4.94
CA ILE A 322 -4.94 -13.68 -5.96
C ILE A 322 -5.17 -14.60 -7.16
N GLU A 323 -5.84 -15.74 -6.96
CA GLU A 323 -6.27 -16.69 -7.98
C GLU A 323 -7.18 -16.07 -9.05
N ALA A 324 -7.83 -14.93 -8.75
CA ALA A 324 -8.65 -14.21 -9.72
C ALA A 324 -7.82 -13.56 -10.84
N ILE A 325 -6.51 -13.39 -10.63
CA ILE A 325 -5.58 -12.86 -11.62
C ILE A 325 -4.86 -14.03 -12.31
N PRO A 326 -5.12 -14.32 -13.60
CA PRO A 326 -4.61 -15.51 -14.26
C PRO A 326 -3.08 -15.63 -14.28
N ASN A 327 -2.36 -14.51 -14.36
CA ASN A 327 -0.90 -14.48 -14.39
C ASN A 327 -0.27 -14.14 -13.02
N ALA A 328 -0.92 -14.52 -11.92
CA ALA A 328 -0.37 -14.32 -10.57
C ALA A 328 0.23 -15.60 -9.98
N SER A 329 1.25 -15.42 -9.14
CA SER A 329 1.91 -16.50 -8.43
C SER A 329 1.11 -16.90 -7.18
N LEU A 330 0.62 -18.14 -7.16
CA LEU A 330 -0.09 -18.69 -6.01
C LEU A 330 0.84 -18.88 -4.80
N THR A 331 2.14 -19.07 -5.01
CA THR A 331 3.11 -19.18 -3.91
C THR A 331 3.38 -17.85 -3.24
N GLY A 332 3.17 -16.72 -3.97
CA GLY A 332 3.46 -15.38 -3.48
C GLY A 332 4.92 -15.12 -3.15
N ARG A 333 5.84 -15.91 -3.68
CA ARG A 333 7.28 -15.82 -3.42
C ARG A 333 8.05 -15.82 -4.73
N CYS A 334 9.16 -15.09 -4.76
CA CYS A 334 10.14 -15.16 -5.84
C CYS A 334 11.55 -14.90 -5.32
N GLY A 335 12.55 -15.04 -6.19
CA GLY A 335 13.95 -14.80 -5.85
C GLY A 335 14.27 -13.34 -5.54
N GLN A 336 15.58 -13.07 -5.43
CA GLN A 336 16.12 -11.74 -5.16
C GLN A 336 15.82 -10.77 -6.32
N PRO A 337 15.52 -9.49 -6.06
CA PRO A 337 15.25 -8.52 -7.11
C PRO A 337 16.48 -8.22 -7.94
N LYS A 338 16.27 -7.92 -9.22
CA LYS A 338 17.26 -7.28 -10.09
C LYS A 338 17.03 -5.79 -10.23
N ASN A 339 15.76 -5.37 -10.15
CA ASN A 339 15.36 -3.99 -10.34
C ASN A 339 14.49 -3.49 -9.20
N LEU A 340 14.74 -2.26 -8.76
CA LEU A 340 13.89 -1.50 -7.87
C LEU A 340 13.47 -0.22 -8.57
N ILE A 341 12.16 -0.04 -8.74
CA ILE A 341 11.55 1.06 -9.46
C ILE A 341 10.80 1.95 -8.47
N MET A 342 11.11 3.24 -8.46
CA MET A 342 10.40 4.27 -7.70
C MET A 342 9.55 5.10 -8.65
N LEU A 343 8.23 4.94 -8.57
CA LEU A 343 7.27 5.65 -9.40
C LEU A 343 6.88 6.97 -8.76
N THR A 344 6.98 8.05 -9.52
CA THR A 344 6.52 9.38 -9.11
C THR A 344 5.61 9.99 -10.18
N ALA A 345 4.50 10.59 -9.77
CA ALA A 345 3.67 11.40 -10.65
C ALA A 345 4.03 12.88 -10.47
N ASP A 346 5.13 13.31 -11.07
CA ASP A 346 5.58 14.69 -11.01
C ASP A 346 4.68 15.61 -11.85
N ALA A 347 3.85 16.42 -11.19
CA ALA A 347 2.99 17.41 -11.85
C ALA A 347 3.70 18.75 -12.10
N TYR A 348 4.94 18.92 -11.62
CA TYR A 348 5.77 20.09 -11.87
C TYR A 348 6.45 19.99 -13.24
N GLY A 349 6.61 18.78 -13.80
CA GLY A 349 7.17 18.57 -15.14
C GLY A 349 8.70 18.64 -15.20
N ILE A 350 9.37 18.29 -14.10
CA ILE A 350 10.81 18.42 -13.88
C ILE A 350 11.53 17.08 -13.99
N MET A 351 10.96 16.03 -13.40
CA MET A 351 11.59 14.72 -13.33
C MET A 351 11.75 14.10 -14.73
N PRO A 352 12.92 13.51 -15.05
CA PRO A 352 13.08 12.74 -16.28
C PRO A 352 12.12 11.55 -16.31
N PRO A 353 11.75 11.07 -17.51
CA PRO A 353 10.84 9.93 -17.64
C PRO A 353 11.42 8.66 -17.00
N ILE A 354 12.75 8.50 -17.01
CA ILE A 354 13.48 7.50 -16.24
C ILE A 354 14.86 8.02 -15.85
N ALA A 355 15.35 7.61 -14.69
CA ALA A 355 16.69 7.90 -14.19
C ALA A 355 17.25 6.70 -13.41
N LYS A 356 18.53 6.39 -13.60
CA LYS A 356 19.26 5.44 -12.75
C LYS A 356 19.77 6.15 -11.50
N LEU A 357 19.54 5.53 -10.35
CA LEU A 357 19.91 6.03 -9.04
C LEU A 357 21.10 5.25 -8.48
N THR A 358 22.00 5.95 -7.80
CA THR A 358 22.93 5.28 -6.87
C THR A 358 22.17 4.75 -5.64
N PRO A 359 22.73 3.78 -4.87
CA PRO A 359 22.08 3.31 -3.64
C PRO A 359 21.77 4.44 -2.63
N ALA A 360 22.65 5.45 -2.53
CA ALA A 360 22.43 6.61 -1.67
C ALA A 360 21.28 7.50 -2.16
N GLN A 361 21.19 7.74 -3.47
CA GLN A 361 20.05 8.44 -4.08
C GLN A 361 18.75 7.64 -3.91
N ALA A 362 18.79 6.31 -4.07
CA ALA A 362 17.62 5.47 -3.82
C ALA A 362 17.13 5.63 -2.38
N MET A 363 18.02 5.56 -1.38
CA MET A 363 17.64 5.81 0.01
C MET A 363 17.09 7.23 0.25
N TYR A 364 17.70 8.26 -0.35
CA TYR A 364 17.20 9.65 -0.25
C TYR A 364 15.77 9.78 -0.81
N HIS A 365 15.53 9.23 -1.99
CA HIS A 365 14.23 9.27 -2.66
C HIS A 365 13.19 8.36 -1.99
N PHE A 366 13.61 7.25 -1.40
CA PHE A 366 12.75 6.39 -0.58
C PHE A 366 12.27 7.11 0.68
N LEU A 367 13.17 7.73 1.44
CA LEU A 367 12.83 8.51 2.62
C LEU A 367 11.98 9.74 2.28
N SER A 368 12.20 10.34 1.10
CA SER A 368 11.39 11.44 0.61
C SER A 368 9.98 11.00 0.22
N GLY A 369 9.87 9.92 -0.58
CA GLY A 369 8.61 9.37 -1.06
C GLY A 369 7.77 10.37 -1.86
N TYR A 370 8.39 11.03 -2.82
CA TYR A 370 7.80 12.14 -3.57
C TYR A 370 6.79 11.71 -4.64
N THR A 371 5.66 12.40 -4.66
CA THR A 371 4.73 12.52 -5.81
C THR A 371 4.13 13.92 -5.80
N ALA A 372 3.39 14.31 -6.85
CA ALA A 372 2.57 15.52 -6.80
C ALA A 372 1.07 15.19 -6.74
N ARG A 373 0.31 16.05 -6.06
CA ARG A 373 -1.15 16.15 -6.19
C ARG A 373 -1.48 17.10 -7.32
N VAL A 374 -2.56 16.80 -8.03
CA VAL A 374 -3.02 17.57 -9.18
C VAL A 374 -4.24 18.41 -8.80
N ALA A 375 -4.35 19.60 -9.38
CA ALA A 375 -5.51 20.46 -9.16
C ALA A 375 -6.81 19.78 -9.65
N GLY A 376 -7.86 19.80 -8.82
CA GLY A 376 -9.18 19.25 -9.15
C GLY A 376 -9.38 17.75 -8.89
N THR A 377 -8.36 16.98 -8.53
CA THR A 377 -8.50 15.56 -8.16
C THR A 377 -8.68 15.33 -6.65
N GLU A 378 -8.40 16.35 -5.83
CA GLU A 378 -8.62 16.32 -4.37
C GLU A 378 -9.30 17.61 -3.90
N LYS A 379 -10.20 17.49 -2.92
CA LYS A 379 -10.96 18.62 -2.38
C LYS A 379 -10.01 19.67 -1.77
N GLY A 380 -9.97 20.86 -2.37
CA GLY A 380 -9.17 22.00 -1.89
C GLY A 380 -7.81 22.20 -2.57
N VAL A 381 -7.45 21.39 -3.58
CA VAL A 381 -6.21 21.57 -4.36
C VAL A 381 -6.50 22.37 -5.63
N THR A 382 -6.06 23.63 -5.67
CA THR A 382 -6.23 24.54 -6.82
C THR A 382 -5.01 24.62 -7.73
N GLU A 383 -3.82 24.27 -7.23
CA GLU A 383 -2.55 24.23 -7.96
C GLU A 383 -1.82 22.92 -7.66
N PRO A 384 -0.94 22.43 -8.58
CA PRO A 384 -0.10 21.28 -8.29
C PRO A 384 0.75 21.51 -7.04
N SER A 385 0.79 20.50 -6.17
CA SER A 385 1.54 20.57 -4.91
C SER A 385 2.32 19.29 -4.67
N ALA A 386 3.58 19.44 -4.25
CA ALA A 386 4.41 18.32 -3.85
C ALA A 386 3.81 17.62 -2.63
N THR A 387 3.85 16.29 -2.64
CA THR A 387 3.46 15.42 -1.55
C THR A 387 4.61 14.47 -1.27
N PHE A 388 5.11 14.52 -0.05
CA PHE A 388 6.17 13.64 0.44
C PHE A 388 5.55 12.63 1.41
N SER A 389 5.45 11.38 0.98
CA SER A 389 5.00 10.28 1.82
C SER A 389 6.17 9.36 2.10
N THR A 390 6.85 9.61 3.21
CA THR A 390 8.03 8.86 3.67
C THR A 390 7.90 7.35 3.43
N CYS A 391 8.94 6.73 2.86
CA CYS A 391 8.99 5.30 2.53
C CYS A 391 7.89 4.84 1.55
N PHE A 392 7.28 5.77 0.80
CA PHE A 392 6.07 5.57 0.00
C PHE A 392 4.88 4.99 0.79
N GLY A 393 4.89 5.10 2.12
CA GLY A 393 3.96 4.39 3.00
C GLY A 393 3.83 4.98 4.40
N GLY A 394 4.18 6.26 4.59
CA GLY A 394 4.34 6.90 5.91
C GLY A 394 3.29 6.58 6.98
N PRO A 395 1.98 6.59 6.68
CA PRO A 395 0.94 6.23 7.66
C PRO A 395 0.98 4.79 8.20
N PHE A 396 1.77 3.92 7.57
CA PHE A 396 1.92 2.50 7.90
C PHE A 396 3.27 2.19 8.54
N MET A 397 4.11 3.20 8.77
CA MET A 397 5.46 3.06 9.34
C MET A 397 5.44 3.35 10.85
N PRO A 398 5.34 2.31 11.70
CA PRO A 398 5.40 2.46 13.15
C PRO A 398 6.79 2.85 13.63
N ARG A 399 7.87 2.40 12.99
CA ARG A 399 9.26 2.69 13.39
C ARG A 399 9.82 3.94 12.72
N HIS A 400 11.01 4.36 13.13
CA HIS A 400 11.65 5.49 12.49
C HIS A 400 12.02 5.16 11.03
N PRO A 401 11.74 6.05 10.05
CA PRO A 401 12.00 5.84 8.64
C PRO A 401 13.43 5.39 8.30
N SER A 402 14.42 5.83 9.07
CA SER A 402 15.82 5.45 8.87
C SER A 402 16.08 3.95 9.08
N GLU A 403 15.30 3.25 9.91
CA GLU A 403 15.43 1.79 10.08
C GLU A 403 15.11 1.07 8.77
N TYR A 404 13.99 1.43 8.13
CA TYR A 404 13.59 0.90 6.82
C TYR A 404 14.57 1.32 5.71
N GLY A 405 15.00 2.59 5.70
CA GLY A 405 15.96 3.09 4.71
C GLY A 405 17.32 2.39 4.78
N ASN A 406 17.81 2.11 5.99
CA ASN A 406 19.07 1.38 6.18
C ASN A 406 18.96 -0.07 5.70
N LEU A 407 17.87 -0.77 6.04
CA LEU A 407 17.62 -2.13 5.55
C LEU A 407 17.56 -2.16 4.02
N LEU A 408 16.83 -1.23 3.42
CA LEU A 408 16.73 -1.14 1.97
C LEU A 408 18.10 -0.93 1.31
N ARG A 409 18.91 0.01 1.83
CA ARG A 409 20.27 0.29 1.35
C ARG A 409 21.16 -0.95 1.44
N GLU A 410 21.13 -1.65 2.57
CA GLU A 410 21.93 -2.86 2.80
C GLU A 410 21.55 -4.00 1.84
N LEU A 411 20.25 -4.20 1.61
CA LEU A 411 19.76 -5.23 0.68
C LEU A 411 20.08 -4.89 -0.78
N ILE A 412 19.92 -3.61 -1.19
CA ILE A 412 20.33 -3.14 -2.52
C ILE A 412 21.81 -3.44 -2.76
N ALA A 413 22.67 -3.10 -1.80
CA ALA A 413 24.11 -3.32 -1.91
C ALA A 413 24.47 -4.81 -1.91
N ARG A 414 23.84 -5.61 -1.04
CA ARG A 414 24.10 -7.06 -0.91
C ARG A 414 23.75 -7.82 -2.19
N TYR A 415 22.65 -7.47 -2.83
CA TYR A 415 22.14 -8.19 -4.01
C TYR A 415 22.41 -7.46 -5.34
N ASN A 416 23.15 -6.34 -5.30
CA ASN A 416 23.53 -5.54 -6.48
C ASN A 416 22.31 -5.17 -7.35
N VAL A 417 21.31 -4.54 -6.72
CA VAL A 417 20.03 -4.20 -7.35
C VAL A 417 20.11 -2.87 -8.08
N ASP A 418 19.70 -2.84 -9.34
CA ASP A 418 19.60 -1.61 -10.11
C ASP A 418 18.39 -0.78 -9.65
N CYS A 419 18.63 0.47 -9.28
CA CYS A 419 17.60 1.37 -8.77
C CYS A 419 17.21 2.43 -9.80
N TRP A 420 15.91 2.60 -10.02
CA TRP A 420 15.37 3.49 -11.05
C TRP A 420 14.33 4.43 -10.45
N LEU A 421 14.35 5.70 -10.85
CA LEU A 421 13.24 6.63 -10.68
C LEU A 421 12.51 6.73 -12.02
N VAL A 422 11.19 6.54 -12.02
CA VAL A 422 10.34 6.64 -13.22
C VAL A 422 9.26 7.67 -12.98
N SER A 423 9.23 8.70 -13.83
CA SER A 423 8.18 9.72 -13.80
C SER A 423 7.01 9.28 -14.68
N THR A 424 5.87 9.03 -14.04
CA THR A 424 4.58 8.78 -14.70
C THR A 424 3.69 10.03 -14.70
N GLY A 425 4.26 11.17 -14.31
CA GLY A 425 3.58 12.46 -14.18
C GLY A 425 3.47 13.22 -15.51
N TRP A 426 3.95 14.45 -15.53
CA TRP A 426 3.89 15.38 -16.65
C TRP A 426 5.28 15.72 -17.19
N THR A 427 5.32 16.22 -18.42
CA THR A 427 6.50 16.79 -19.08
C THR A 427 6.07 17.90 -20.03
N GLY A 428 7.02 18.70 -20.54
CA GLY A 428 6.73 19.84 -21.44
C GLY A 428 6.18 21.08 -20.76
N GLY A 429 6.21 21.14 -19.44
CA GLY A 429 5.62 22.20 -18.63
C GLY A 429 4.98 21.66 -17.34
N PRO A 430 4.58 22.54 -16.41
CA PRO A 430 3.80 22.13 -15.26
C PRO A 430 2.40 21.67 -15.70
N TYR A 431 1.68 20.97 -14.84
CA TYR A 431 0.28 20.62 -15.07
C TYR A 431 -0.55 21.84 -15.53
N GLY A 432 -1.39 21.64 -16.54
CA GLY A 432 -2.17 22.69 -17.20
C GLY A 432 -1.47 23.33 -18.41
N GLN A 433 -0.14 23.22 -18.52
CA GLN A 433 0.64 23.65 -19.69
C GLN A 433 1.33 22.47 -20.39
N GLY A 434 1.92 21.57 -19.61
CA GLY A 434 2.54 20.34 -20.08
C GLY A 434 1.52 19.22 -20.35
N ASN A 435 2.04 18.08 -20.78
CA ASN A 435 1.26 16.89 -21.09
C ASN A 435 1.64 15.73 -20.18
N ARG A 436 0.69 14.82 -19.93
CA ARG A 436 0.97 13.59 -19.19
C ARG A 436 2.02 12.76 -19.94
N MET A 437 2.95 12.14 -19.20
CA MET A 437 3.96 11.26 -19.77
C MET A 437 3.29 10.16 -20.63
N PRO A 438 3.68 9.99 -21.91
CA PRO A 438 3.06 8.99 -22.76
C PRO A 438 3.26 7.57 -22.20
N ILE A 439 2.16 6.87 -21.91
CA ILE A 439 2.22 5.52 -21.32
C ILE A 439 3.04 4.53 -22.16
N LYS A 440 3.02 4.67 -23.50
CA LYS A 440 3.84 3.88 -24.41
C LYS A 440 5.34 4.10 -24.17
N ALA A 441 5.76 5.34 -23.93
CA ALA A 441 7.14 5.67 -23.62
C ALA A 441 7.54 5.16 -22.23
N THR A 442 6.68 5.33 -21.22
CA THR A 442 6.90 4.77 -19.87
C THR A 442 7.09 3.26 -19.91
N ARG A 443 6.25 2.52 -20.64
CA ARG A 443 6.39 1.06 -20.81
C ARG A 443 7.66 0.68 -21.55
N ALA A 444 8.03 1.39 -22.62
CA ALA A 444 9.27 1.13 -23.35
C ALA A 444 10.52 1.33 -22.46
N LEU A 445 10.56 2.42 -21.69
CA LEU A 445 11.66 2.70 -20.75
C LEU A 445 11.72 1.69 -19.61
N LEU A 446 10.58 1.32 -19.05
CA LEU A 446 10.49 0.31 -18.01
C LEU A 446 10.97 -1.04 -18.53
N ASN A 447 10.51 -1.47 -19.70
CA ASN A 447 10.93 -2.74 -20.29
C ASN A 447 12.45 -2.76 -20.54
N ALA A 448 13.00 -1.65 -21.04
CA ALA A 448 14.43 -1.51 -21.26
C ALA A 448 15.25 -1.53 -19.94
N ALA A 449 14.66 -1.09 -18.82
CA ALA A 449 15.27 -1.26 -17.49
C ALA A 449 15.22 -2.73 -17.04
N LEU A 450 14.06 -3.37 -17.17
CA LEU A 450 13.81 -4.74 -16.73
C LEU A 450 14.60 -5.78 -17.52
N ASP A 451 14.72 -5.62 -18.84
CA ASP A 451 15.50 -6.51 -19.71
C ASP A 451 17.01 -6.26 -19.68
N GLY A 452 17.44 -5.21 -18.97
CA GLY A 452 18.83 -4.82 -18.77
C GLY A 452 19.45 -4.03 -19.93
N SER A 453 18.72 -3.74 -21.02
CA SER A 453 19.26 -2.97 -22.15
C SER A 453 19.65 -1.54 -21.77
N LEU A 454 19.02 -0.93 -20.76
CA LEU A 454 19.44 0.37 -20.22
C LEU A 454 20.76 0.30 -19.45
N ASN A 455 21.26 -0.85 -19.04
CA ASN A 455 22.51 -0.92 -18.28
C ASN A 455 23.75 -0.59 -19.11
N THR A 456 23.65 -0.61 -20.44
CA THR A 456 24.78 -0.42 -21.36
C THR A 456 24.68 0.87 -22.20
N VAL A 457 23.67 1.71 -21.97
CA VAL A 457 23.51 2.96 -22.73
C VAL A 457 24.36 4.08 -22.15
N GLU A 458 24.54 5.14 -22.95
CA GLU A 458 25.16 6.37 -22.48
C GLU A 458 24.20 7.14 -21.55
N PHE A 459 24.74 7.62 -20.44
CA PHE A 459 24.01 8.42 -19.45
C PHE A 459 24.59 9.83 -19.35
N ARG A 460 23.72 10.83 -19.27
CA ARG A 460 24.06 12.18 -18.82
C ARG A 460 23.75 12.33 -17.33
N LYS A 461 24.50 13.16 -16.64
CA LYS A 461 24.18 13.54 -15.26
C LYS A 461 23.20 14.72 -15.26
N ASP A 462 22.08 14.57 -14.56
CA ASP A 462 21.17 15.68 -14.30
C ASP A 462 21.83 16.73 -13.39
N GLU A 463 21.68 18.01 -13.73
CA GLU A 463 22.40 19.09 -13.04
C GLU A 463 21.80 19.46 -11.69
N THR A 464 20.49 19.23 -11.50
CA THR A 464 19.77 19.62 -10.27
C THR A 464 19.77 18.47 -9.27
N PHE A 465 19.41 17.27 -9.70
CA PHE A 465 19.24 16.09 -8.85
C PHE A 465 20.43 15.13 -8.90
N GLY A 466 21.33 15.28 -9.87
CA GLY A 466 22.51 14.42 -9.99
C GLY A 466 22.22 13.01 -10.48
N PHE A 467 21.02 12.73 -10.98
CA PHE A 467 20.62 11.44 -11.54
C PHE A 467 21.39 11.09 -12.80
N LEU A 468 21.46 9.79 -13.12
CA LEU A 468 21.93 9.35 -14.43
C LEU A 468 20.72 9.15 -15.35
N VAL A 469 20.59 9.98 -16.38
CA VAL A 469 19.49 9.96 -17.35
C VAL A 469 19.99 9.41 -18.68
N PRO A 470 19.34 8.41 -19.30
CA PRO A 470 19.81 7.87 -20.57
C PRO A 470 19.73 8.95 -21.67
N VAL A 471 20.75 9.00 -22.53
CA VAL A 471 20.82 9.98 -23.63
C VAL A 471 19.89 9.61 -24.78
N SER A 472 19.73 8.32 -25.06
CA SER A 472 18.81 7.79 -26.06
C SER A 472 18.33 6.40 -25.67
N VAL A 473 17.10 6.06 -26.05
CA VAL A 473 16.51 4.73 -25.84
C VAL A 473 15.72 4.36 -27.11
N PRO A 474 15.96 3.18 -27.72
CA PRO A 474 15.21 2.76 -28.91
C PRO A 474 13.70 2.81 -28.71
N GLY A 475 12.97 3.39 -29.68
CA GLY A 475 11.51 3.50 -29.62
C GLY A 475 10.97 4.59 -28.70
N VAL A 476 11.83 5.41 -28.10
CA VAL A 476 11.46 6.54 -27.24
C VAL A 476 11.96 7.84 -27.87
N ASP A 477 11.13 8.89 -27.88
CA ASP A 477 11.55 10.21 -28.34
C ASP A 477 12.67 10.75 -27.44
N ALA A 478 13.86 10.99 -28.00
CA ALA A 478 15.00 11.48 -27.24
C ALA A 478 14.72 12.84 -26.57
N LYS A 479 13.79 13.65 -27.11
CA LYS A 479 13.44 14.95 -26.51
C LYS A 479 12.86 14.80 -25.10
N ILE A 480 12.04 13.77 -24.85
CA ILE A 480 11.44 13.59 -23.53
C ILE A 480 12.46 13.12 -22.48
N LEU A 481 13.61 12.57 -22.89
CA LEU A 481 14.70 12.20 -21.99
C LEU A 481 15.45 13.42 -21.44
N ASP A 482 15.27 14.59 -22.05
CA ASP A 482 15.70 15.88 -21.50
C ASP A 482 14.48 16.78 -21.22
N PRO A 483 13.87 16.69 -20.01
CA PRO A 483 12.69 17.47 -19.65
C PRO A 483 12.85 18.95 -19.91
N ARG A 484 14.05 19.52 -19.69
CA ARG A 484 14.32 20.94 -19.95
C ARG A 484 14.07 21.33 -21.42
N SER A 485 14.43 20.45 -22.35
CA SER A 485 14.23 20.68 -23.80
C SER A 485 12.76 20.62 -24.23
N THR A 486 11.89 20.04 -23.40
CA THR A 486 10.45 19.93 -23.69
C THR A 486 9.67 21.18 -23.31
N TRP A 487 10.25 22.05 -22.46
CA TRP A 487 9.61 23.29 -22.03
C TRP A 487 9.77 24.38 -23.09
N ALA A 488 8.70 25.15 -23.32
CA ALA A 488 8.74 26.32 -24.21
C ALA A 488 9.69 27.41 -23.68
N ASP A 489 9.79 27.57 -22.36
CA ASP A 489 10.71 28.48 -21.69
C ASP A 489 11.68 27.69 -20.77
N PRO A 490 12.94 27.49 -21.18
CA PRO A 490 13.93 26.80 -20.38
C PRO A 490 14.28 27.51 -19.06
N ALA A 491 14.11 28.83 -18.96
CA ALA A 491 14.34 29.55 -17.71
C ALA A 491 13.20 29.30 -16.70
N ALA A 492 11.96 29.16 -17.20
CA ALA A 492 10.84 28.72 -16.37
C ALA A 492 11.04 27.29 -15.84
N TYR A 493 11.61 26.39 -16.65
CA TYR A 493 12.03 25.06 -16.19
C TYR A 493 13.06 25.18 -15.05
N ASP A 494 14.14 25.94 -15.27
CA ASP A 494 15.24 26.06 -14.29
C ASP A 494 14.72 26.62 -12.94
N LYS A 495 13.82 27.61 -12.97
CA LYS A 495 13.16 28.14 -11.77
C LYS A 495 12.30 27.11 -11.06
N GLN A 496 11.50 26.35 -11.80
CA GLN A 496 10.62 25.33 -11.22
C GLN A 496 11.42 24.13 -10.69
N ALA A 497 12.52 23.76 -11.35
CA ALA A 497 13.45 22.73 -10.89
C ALA A 497 14.14 23.14 -9.58
N ALA A 498 14.57 24.41 -9.46
CA ALA A 498 15.14 24.95 -8.23
C ALA A 498 14.12 24.91 -7.07
N LYS A 499 12.87 25.32 -7.33
CA LYS A 499 11.78 25.22 -6.34
C LYS A 499 11.57 23.79 -5.86
N LEU A 500 11.47 22.82 -6.78
CA LEU A 500 11.29 21.42 -6.41
C LEU A 500 12.49 20.88 -5.61
N ALA A 501 13.71 21.25 -6.00
CA ALA A 501 14.93 20.88 -5.26
C ALA A 501 14.90 21.42 -3.81
N GLU A 502 14.47 22.67 -3.61
CA GLU A 502 14.29 23.26 -2.27
C GLU A 502 13.23 22.51 -1.45
N GLU A 503 12.09 22.15 -2.04
CA GLU A 503 11.05 21.35 -1.38
C GLU A 503 11.58 19.98 -0.92
N PHE A 504 12.43 19.32 -1.73
CA PHE A 504 13.10 18.07 -1.34
C PHE A 504 14.06 18.28 -0.17
N VAL A 505 14.91 19.31 -0.23
CA VAL A 505 15.88 19.61 0.83
C VAL A 505 15.16 19.93 2.15
N GLU A 506 14.12 20.76 2.10
CA GLU A 506 13.33 21.12 3.28
C GLU A 506 12.66 19.88 3.91
N ASN A 507 12.02 19.04 3.10
CA ASN A 507 11.41 17.80 3.58
C ASN A 507 12.43 16.84 4.21
N PHE A 508 13.66 16.83 3.73
CA PHE A 508 14.69 15.88 4.15
C PHE A 508 15.35 16.23 5.50
N LYS A 509 15.28 17.50 5.94
CA LYS A 509 15.87 17.96 7.22
C LYS A 509 15.56 17.06 8.42
N LYS A 510 14.33 16.53 8.48
CA LYS A 510 13.88 15.63 9.56
C LYS A 510 14.63 14.29 9.61
N PHE A 511 15.34 13.92 8.56
CA PHE A 511 16.10 12.67 8.46
C PHE A 511 17.62 12.87 8.58
N GLU A 512 18.13 14.09 8.47
CA GLU A 512 19.58 14.37 8.38
C GLU A 512 20.37 13.80 9.57
N ALA A 513 19.81 13.83 10.78
CA ALA A 513 20.46 13.29 11.96
C ALA A 513 20.57 11.75 11.97
N TYR A 514 19.87 11.06 11.07
CA TYR A 514 19.69 9.60 11.08
C TYR A 514 20.27 8.89 9.85
N VAL A 515 20.88 9.64 8.93
CA VAL A 515 21.46 9.09 7.69
C VAL A 515 22.94 9.43 7.56
N ASP A 516 23.66 8.64 6.77
CA ASP A 516 25.08 8.86 6.53
C ASP A 516 25.35 10.06 5.59
N GLU A 517 26.61 10.46 5.49
CA GLU A 517 27.04 11.57 4.64
C GLU A 517 26.81 11.31 3.13
N ALA A 518 26.82 10.06 2.68
CA ALA A 518 26.59 9.74 1.27
C ALA A 518 25.12 10.02 0.87
N VAL A 519 24.18 9.72 1.76
CA VAL A 519 22.75 10.04 1.57
C VAL A 519 22.54 11.56 1.64
N LYS A 520 23.15 12.26 2.59
CA LYS A 520 23.08 13.74 2.66
C LYS A 520 23.64 14.39 1.39
N ALA A 521 24.77 13.89 0.89
CA ALA A 521 25.39 14.38 -0.34
C ALA A 521 24.56 14.09 -1.61
N SER A 522 23.54 13.22 -1.50
CA SER A 522 22.60 12.92 -2.59
C SER A 522 21.44 13.93 -2.66
N ALA A 523 21.39 14.92 -1.77
CA ALA A 523 20.41 15.99 -1.82
C ALA A 523 20.48 16.77 -3.16
N PRO A 524 19.33 17.15 -3.75
CA PRO A 524 19.29 18.01 -4.92
C PRO A 524 19.99 19.35 -4.65
N LYS A 525 20.59 19.93 -5.69
CA LYS A 525 21.27 21.22 -5.66
C LYS A 525 20.41 22.25 -6.39
N PRO A 526 19.68 23.12 -5.67
CA PRO A 526 18.94 24.20 -6.30
C PRO A 526 19.90 25.07 -7.10
N LYS A 527 19.64 25.25 -8.40
CA LYS A 527 20.39 26.23 -9.19
C LYS A 527 20.02 27.62 -8.69
N VAL A 528 21.03 28.45 -8.40
CA VAL A 528 20.81 29.88 -8.20
C VAL A 528 20.36 30.46 -9.54
N THR A 529 19.07 30.78 -9.66
CA THR A 529 18.54 31.48 -10.82
C THR A 529 18.77 32.98 -10.61
N ALA A 530 19.43 33.63 -11.58
CA ALA A 530 19.77 35.05 -11.52
C ALA A 530 18.57 35.95 -11.85
#